data_AF-A0A950I6J8-F1
#
_entry.id   AF-A0A950I6J8-F1
#
_cell.length_a   1.000
_cell.length_b   1.000
_cell.length_c   1.000
_cell.angle_alpha   90.00
_cell.angle_beta   90.00
_cell.angle_gamma   90.00
#
_symmetry.space_group_name_H-M   'P 1'
#
loop_
_entity.id
_entity.type
_entity.pdbx_description
1 polymer ?
#
loop_
_entity_poly.entity_id
_entity_poly.type
_entity_poly.pdbx_seq_one_letter_code
_entity_poly.pdbx_strand_id
1 'polypeptide(L)'
;MLVKFLEQETVAANTTHCPLLSSILPRVHPAAYAALISAAHAAGVTVMQVNSGWRTSFGSIAHRAGLGLDVHSIDSGAQHVSINRAVLTGGRGPSDYVTPRERELYTDYENKKREAEAAAKEYEEKKRRQGISPELIERAKQRRDEAAIVRDDAEMKWNRERNQNEPTAIRSLRDALSLDPGIKQILDPWYMDLNTRDPHAARPNEQCSDLEKQHNNHLHITVKEEKIL
;
A
#
# COMPACT_ATOMS: atom_id res chain seq x y z
N MET A 1 -5.85 22.04 12.68
CA MET A 1 -6.17 20.78 11.98
C MET A 1 -7.45 20.20 12.59
N LEU A 2 -8.38 19.74 11.76
CA LEU A 2 -9.64 19.11 12.13
C LEU A 2 -9.57 17.61 11.82
N VAL A 3 -9.78 16.76 12.81
CA VAL A 3 -9.88 15.30 12.60
C VAL A 3 -11.34 14.90 12.71
N LYS A 4 -11.88 14.30 11.65
CA LYS A 4 -13.23 13.75 11.61
C LYS A 4 -13.13 12.23 11.69
N PHE A 5 -13.71 11.67 12.74
CA PHE A 5 -13.88 10.23 12.85
C PHE A 5 -15.25 9.87 12.29
N LEU A 6 -15.26 9.02 11.28
CA LEU A 6 -16.49 8.51 10.68
C LEU A 6 -16.98 7.30 11.47
N GLU A 7 -18.29 7.14 11.56
CA GLU A 7 -18.85 5.90 12.09
C GLU A 7 -18.46 4.73 11.18
N GLN A 8 -17.99 3.65 11.80
CA GLN A 8 -17.54 2.48 11.07
C GLN A 8 -18.74 1.57 10.81
N GLU A 9 -19.27 1.57 9.59
CA GLU A 9 -20.42 0.72 9.21
C GLU A 9 -20.18 -0.76 9.56
N THR A 10 -18.94 -1.24 9.45
CA THR A 10 -18.55 -2.62 9.78
C THR A 10 -18.61 -2.95 11.27
N VAL A 11 -18.42 -1.96 12.15
CA VAL A 11 -18.56 -2.12 13.61
C VAL A 11 -20.03 -2.06 14.00
N ALA A 12 -20.78 -1.13 13.42
CA ALA A 12 -22.23 -1.01 13.64
C ALA A 12 -22.99 -2.24 13.15
N ALA A 13 -22.55 -2.89 12.07
CA ALA A 13 -23.17 -4.09 11.53
C ALA A 13 -23.05 -5.33 12.44
N ASN A 14 -22.10 -5.36 13.39
CA ASN A 14 -21.74 -6.57 14.13
C ASN A 14 -21.74 -6.41 15.65
N THR A 15 -22.06 -5.22 16.16
CA THR A 15 -22.15 -4.96 17.60
C THR A 15 -23.44 -4.20 17.89
N THR A 16 -24.25 -4.72 18.81
CA THR A 16 -25.54 -4.14 19.18
C THR A 16 -25.39 -2.75 19.81
N HIS A 17 -24.22 -2.44 20.39
CA HIS A 17 -23.90 -1.12 20.91
C HIS A 17 -22.37 -0.92 21.07
N CYS A 18 -21.74 -0.19 20.15
CA CYS A 18 -20.33 0.21 20.25
C CYS A 18 -20.15 1.68 19.85
N PRO A 19 -20.46 2.64 20.75
CA PRO A 19 -20.36 4.06 20.42
C PRO A 19 -18.91 4.47 20.11
N LEU A 20 -18.74 5.28 19.07
CA LEU A 20 -17.42 5.74 18.63
C LEU A 20 -16.61 6.40 19.76
N LEU A 21 -17.19 7.39 20.44
CA LEU A 21 -16.49 8.20 21.45
C LEU A 21 -16.11 7.42 22.71
N SER A 22 -17.01 6.59 23.23
CA SER A 22 -16.82 5.91 24.52
C SER A 22 -16.18 4.52 24.39
N SER A 23 -16.29 3.88 23.22
CA SER A 23 -15.91 2.47 23.06
C SER A 23 -14.80 2.26 22.04
N ILE A 24 -14.79 3.00 20.93
CA ILE A 24 -13.80 2.79 19.85
C ILE A 24 -12.56 3.64 20.08
N LEU A 25 -12.71 4.97 20.18
CA LEU A 25 -11.57 5.89 20.29
C LEU A 25 -10.65 5.59 21.49
N PRO A 26 -11.17 5.30 22.70
CA PRO A 26 -10.30 5.04 23.85
C PRO A 26 -9.52 3.72 23.76
N ARG A 27 -9.86 2.85 22.82
CA ARG A 27 -9.21 1.54 22.62
C ARG A 27 -8.15 1.56 21.54
N VAL A 28 -8.00 2.66 20.81
CA VAL A 28 -6.85 2.87 19.93
C VAL A 28 -5.68 3.38 20.76
N HIS A 29 -4.51 2.84 20.48
CA HIS A 29 -3.28 3.22 21.17
C HIS A 29 -3.01 4.71 20.96
N PRO A 30 -2.74 5.50 22.02
CA PRO A 30 -2.59 6.95 21.91
C PRO A 30 -1.44 7.37 20.98
N ALA A 31 -0.39 6.55 20.88
CA ALA A 31 0.70 6.80 19.93
C ALA A 31 0.24 6.81 18.47
N ALA A 32 -0.80 6.04 18.11
CA ALA A 32 -1.33 6.02 16.74
C ALA A 32 -1.95 7.38 16.38
N TYR A 33 -2.72 7.95 17.33
CA TYR A 33 -3.25 9.31 17.18
C TYR A 33 -2.13 10.35 17.14
N ALA A 34 -1.17 10.26 18.07
CA ALA A 34 -0.08 11.22 18.15
C ALA A 34 0.76 11.25 16.86
N ALA A 35 1.14 10.07 16.35
CA ALA A 35 1.91 9.95 15.12
C ALA A 35 1.11 10.50 13.92
N LEU A 36 -0.15 10.11 13.77
CA LEU A 36 -1.00 10.56 12.67
C LEU A 36 -1.23 12.08 12.70
N ILE A 37 -1.52 12.64 13.87
CA ILE A 37 -1.75 14.08 14.04
C ILE A 37 -0.47 14.88 13.78
N SER A 38 0.67 14.40 14.27
CA SER A 38 1.96 15.06 14.08
C SER A 38 2.38 15.04 12.61
N ALA A 39 2.24 13.89 11.96
CA ALA A 39 2.55 13.75 10.54
C ALA A 39 1.61 14.59 9.66
N ALA A 40 0.31 14.63 9.99
CA ALA A 40 -0.65 15.47 9.31
C ALA A 40 -0.31 16.96 9.43
N HIS A 41 0.07 17.41 10.62
CA HIS A 41 0.54 18.79 10.82
C HIS A 41 1.80 19.08 9.98
N ALA A 42 2.79 18.19 10.00
CA ALA A 42 4.02 18.34 9.22
C ALA A 42 3.76 18.37 7.70
N ALA A 43 2.76 17.60 7.22
CA ALA A 43 2.35 17.53 5.83
C ALA A 43 1.39 18.67 5.40
N GLY A 44 1.05 19.60 6.30
CA GLY A 44 0.08 20.68 6.00
C GLY A 44 -1.35 20.19 5.79
N VAL A 45 -1.69 19.00 6.29
CA VAL A 45 -3.04 18.45 6.27
C VAL A 45 -3.90 19.20 7.30
N THR A 46 -4.96 19.82 6.81
CA THR A 46 -5.88 20.63 7.61
C THR A 46 -7.11 19.84 8.05
N VAL A 47 -7.56 18.86 7.26
CA VAL A 47 -8.67 17.97 7.61
C VAL A 47 -8.28 16.53 7.31
N MET A 48 -8.67 15.62 8.18
CA MET A 48 -8.49 14.18 7.97
C MET A 48 -9.76 13.43 8.31
N GLN A 49 -10.15 12.48 7.47
CA GLN A 49 -11.24 11.55 7.73
C GLN A 49 -10.69 10.17 8.07
N VAL A 50 -10.80 9.82 9.35
CA VAL A 50 -10.43 8.50 9.86
C VAL A 50 -11.67 7.62 9.79
N ASN A 51 -11.62 6.57 8.97
CA ASN A 51 -12.72 5.63 8.77
C ASN A 51 -12.55 4.34 9.57
N SER A 52 -11.37 4.08 10.15
CA SER A 52 -11.22 2.97 11.06
C SER A 52 -10.13 3.12 12.13
N GLY A 53 -10.29 2.34 13.20
CA GLY A 53 -9.45 2.30 14.38
C GLY A 53 -9.61 0.95 15.08
N TRP A 54 -9.85 0.91 16.39
CA TRP A 54 -10.06 -0.36 17.09
C TRP A 54 -11.31 -1.11 16.59
N ARG A 55 -11.21 -2.44 16.46
CA ARG A 55 -12.33 -3.33 16.06
C ARG A 55 -12.43 -4.53 17.01
N THR A 56 -13.64 -5.00 17.29
CA THR A 56 -13.89 -6.09 18.25
C THR A 56 -13.43 -7.46 17.76
N SER A 57 -13.80 -7.87 16.54
CA SER A 57 -13.65 -9.25 16.07
C SER A 57 -13.14 -9.40 14.63
N PHE A 58 -13.56 -8.50 13.72
CA PHE A 58 -13.15 -8.53 12.31
C PHE A 58 -12.08 -7.49 11.99
N GLY A 59 -11.19 -7.81 11.05
CA GLY A 59 -10.06 -6.98 10.66
C GLY A 59 -8.70 -7.59 11.02
N SER A 60 -7.64 -6.88 10.65
CA SER A 60 -6.28 -7.30 10.96
C SER A 60 -6.04 -7.34 12.49
N ILE A 61 -5.02 -8.08 12.91
CA ILE A 61 -4.61 -8.11 14.31
C ILE A 61 -4.31 -6.70 14.85
N ALA A 62 -3.77 -5.81 14.01
CA ALA A 62 -3.48 -4.43 14.37
C ALA A 62 -4.74 -3.68 14.84
N HIS A 63 -5.85 -3.76 14.10
CA HIS A 63 -7.10 -3.11 14.53
C HIS A 63 -7.70 -3.75 15.79
N ARG A 64 -7.61 -5.08 15.94
CA ARG A 64 -8.13 -5.77 17.13
C ARG A 64 -7.33 -5.46 18.39
N ALA A 65 -6.03 -5.25 18.24
CA ALA A 65 -5.12 -4.82 19.29
C ALA A 65 -5.16 -3.31 19.54
N GLY A 66 -5.88 -2.54 18.73
CA GLY A 66 -5.94 -1.07 18.85
C GLY A 66 -4.70 -0.36 18.32
N LEU A 67 -3.86 -1.02 17.55
CA LEU A 67 -2.62 -0.47 16.99
C LEU A 67 -2.80 0.15 15.60
N GLY A 68 -3.92 -0.16 14.94
CA GLY A 68 -4.21 0.26 13.56
C GLY A 68 -5.14 1.47 13.46
N LEU A 69 -4.85 2.36 12.51
CA LEU A 69 -5.74 3.46 12.08
C LEU A 69 -5.85 3.48 10.56
N ASP A 70 -7.06 3.67 10.04
CA ASP A 70 -7.34 3.81 8.61
C ASP A 70 -7.85 5.23 8.31
N VAL A 71 -7.27 5.85 7.28
CA VAL A 71 -7.60 7.18 6.79
C VAL A 71 -8.11 7.07 5.36
N HIS A 72 -9.30 7.60 5.10
CA HIS A 72 -9.93 7.51 3.78
C HIS A 72 -9.79 8.78 2.94
N SER A 73 -9.71 9.94 3.57
CA SER A 73 -9.46 11.20 2.86
C SER A 73 -8.72 12.21 3.71
N ILE A 74 -8.02 13.11 3.02
CA ILE A 74 -7.31 14.23 3.62
C ILE A 74 -7.57 15.51 2.81
N ASP A 75 -7.68 16.62 3.51
CA ASP A 75 -7.64 17.96 2.92
C ASP A 75 -6.37 18.65 3.36
N SER A 76 -5.59 19.11 2.40
CA SER A 76 -4.64 20.20 2.58
C SER A 76 -5.29 21.49 2.08
N GLY A 77 -4.81 22.66 2.54
CA GLY A 77 -5.31 23.94 2.03
C GLY A 77 -5.22 24.11 0.50
N ALA A 78 -4.49 23.23 -0.19
CA ALA A 78 -4.33 23.22 -1.65
C ALA A 78 -5.03 22.05 -2.37
N GLN A 79 -5.36 20.96 -1.68
CA GLN A 79 -5.82 19.72 -2.32
C GLN A 79 -6.71 18.90 -1.39
N HIS A 80 -7.89 18.52 -1.89
CA HIS A 80 -8.67 17.39 -1.35
C HIS A 80 -8.17 16.08 -1.98
N VAL A 81 -7.93 15.07 -1.16
CA VAL A 81 -7.50 13.74 -1.60
C VAL A 81 -8.44 12.69 -1.04
N SER A 82 -9.23 12.07 -1.92
CA SER A 82 -9.92 10.81 -1.65
C SER A 82 -8.98 9.65 -1.92
N ILE A 83 -8.53 8.96 -0.87
CA ILE A 83 -7.47 7.95 -0.96
C ILE A 83 -8.06 6.70 -1.62
N ASN A 84 -8.06 6.62 -2.95
CA ASN A 84 -8.60 5.47 -3.67
C ASN A 84 -7.89 5.24 -5.01
N ARG A 85 -7.30 4.05 -5.17
CA ARG A 85 -6.71 3.57 -6.42
C ARG A 85 -7.17 2.16 -6.80
N ALA A 86 -8.27 1.67 -6.23
CA ALA A 86 -8.75 0.29 -6.39
C ALA A 86 -9.06 -0.15 -7.84
N VAL A 87 -9.01 0.78 -8.81
CA VAL A 87 -9.30 0.53 -10.22
C VAL A 87 -8.09 0.07 -11.04
N LEU A 88 -6.88 -0.02 -10.46
CA LEU A 88 -5.66 -0.40 -11.19
C LEU A 88 -5.82 -1.77 -11.86
N THR A 89 -6.33 -2.76 -11.12
CA THR A 89 -6.48 -4.16 -11.58
C THR A 89 -7.93 -4.54 -11.90
N GLY A 90 -8.83 -3.56 -12.11
CA GLY A 90 -10.22 -3.81 -12.51
C GLY A 90 -11.26 -3.73 -11.41
N GLY A 91 -10.93 -3.11 -10.25
CA GLY A 91 -11.95 -2.71 -9.28
C GLY A 91 -12.93 -1.70 -9.86
N ARG A 92 -14.12 -1.63 -9.26
CA ARG A 92 -15.17 -0.68 -9.61
C ARG A 92 -15.11 0.52 -8.66
N GLY A 93 -15.16 1.73 -9.20
CA GLY A 93 -15.25 2.96 -8.42
C GLY A 93 -14.56 4.13 -9.12
N PRO A 94 -14.82 5.37 -8.70
CA PRO A 94 -14.02 6.51 -9.14
C PRO A 94 -12.62 6.43 -8.52
N SER A 95 -11.60 6.68 -9.33
CA SER A 95 -10.25 6.99 -8.84
C SER A 95 -9.74 8.18 -9.66
N ASP A 96 -9.43 9.26 -8.96
CA ASP A 96 -8.85 10.45 -9.59
C ASP A 96 -7.36 10.28 -9.89
N TYR A 97 -6.76 9.19 -9.41
CA TYR A 97 -5.31 9.02 -9.38
C TYR A 97 -4.81 7.80 -10.17
N VAL A 98 -5.67 7.09 -10.88
CA VAL A 98 -5.27 6.02 -11.81
C VAL A 98 -5.70 6.40 -13.22
N THR A 99 -4.75 6.88 -14.01
CA THR A 99 -5.00 7.31 -15.39
C THR A 99 -5.22 6.10 -16.31
N PRO A 100 -5.88 6.26 -17.47
CA PRO A 100 -5.90 5.21 -18.49
C PRO A 100 -4.49 4.79 -18.91
N ARG A 101 -3.57 5.76 -19.01
CA ARG A 101 -2.17 5.53 -19.34
C ARG A 101 -1.46 4.66 -18.30
N GLU A 102 -1.70 4.91 -17.01
CA GLU A 102 -1.14 4.09 -15.94
C GLU A 102 -1.60 2.64 -16.06
N ARG A 103 -2.90 2.40 -16.34
CA ARG A 103 -3.42 1.03 -16.53
C ARG A 103 -2.79 0.31 -17.71
N GLU A 104 -2.56 1.01 -18.82
CA GLU A 104 -1.85 0.46 -19.98
C GLU A 104 -0.42 0.05 -19.61
N LEU A 105 0.33 0.96 -18.96
CA LEU A 105 1.71 0.71 -18.53
C LEU A 105 1.79 -0.44 -17.52
N TYR A 106 0.83 -0.51 -16.60
CA TYR A 106 0.75 -1.59 -15.63
C TYR A 106 0.44 -2.94 -16.30
N THR A 107 -0.47 -2.95 -17.28
CA THR A 107 -0.78 -4.16 -18.05
C THR A 107 0.44 -4.64 -18.85
N ASP A 108 1.20 -3.71 -19.45
CA ASP A 108 2.46 -4.03 -20.13
C ASP A 108 3.49 -4.60 -19.15
N TYR A 109 3.72 -3.93 -18.02
CA TYR A 109 4.59 -4.42 -16.93
C TYR A 109 4.21 -5.85 -16.49
N GLU A 110 2.93 -6.12 -16.23
CA GLU A 110 2.45 -7.44 -15.82
C GLU A 110 2.67 -8.52 -16.89
N ASN A 111 2.56 -8.17 -18.18
CA ASN A 111 2.90 -9.07 -19.27
C ASN A 111 4.41 -9.34 -19.32
N LYS A 112 5.25 -8.30 -19.20
CA LYS A 112 6.72 -8.42 -19.20
C LYS A 112 7.25 -9.18 -17.99
N LYS A 113 6.62 -9.01 -16.84
CA LYS A 113 6.89 -9.79 -15.61
C LYS A 113 6.62 -11.27 -15.84
N ARG A 114 5.49 -11.64 -16.43
CA ARG A 114 5.15 -13.03 -16.79
C ARG A 114 6.12 -13.63 -17.82
N GLU A 115 6.51 -12.86 -18.84
CA GLU A 115 7.53 -13.27 -19.82
C GLU A 115 8.89 -13.54 -19.14
N ALA A 116 9.34 -12.64 -18.25
CA ALA A 116 10.59 -12.79 -17.51
C ALA A 116 10.58 -13.99 -16.56
N GLU A 117 9.47 -14.23 -15.86
CA GLU A 117 9.30 -15.42 -15.00
C GLU A 117 9.33 -16.72 -15.81
N ALA A 118 8.69 -16.75 -16.98
CA ALA A 118 8.72 -17.90 -17.87
C ALA A 118 10.14 -18.18 -18.39
N ALA A 119 10.87 -17.14 -18.81
CA ALA A 119 12.26 -17.26 -19.26
C ALA A 119 13.20 -17.73 -18.13
N ALA A 120 13.00 -17.25 -16.90
CA ALA A 120 13.75 -17.70 -15.73
C ALA A 120 13.50 -19.18 -15.43
N LYS A 121 12.24 -19.64 -15.50
CA LYS A 121 11.89 -21.06 -15.34
C LYS A 121 12.50 -21.93 -16.43
N GLU A 122 12.46 -21.50 -17.69
CA GLU A 122 13.08 -22.21 -18.83
C GLU A 122 14.60 -22.38 -18.61
N TYR A 123 15.29 -21.33 -18.17
CA TYR A 123 16.72 -21.37 -17.88
C TYR A 123 17.04 -22.38 -16.76
N GLU A 124 16.33 -22.32 -15.64
CA GLU A 124 16.56 -23.24 -14.52
C GLU A 124 16.24 -24.69 -14.88
N GLU A 125 15.21 -24.94 -15.69
CA GLU A 125 14.90 -26.29 -16.18
C GLU A 125 16.01 -26.85 -17.06
N LYS A 126 16.48 -26.06 -18.04
CA LYS A 126 17.58 -26.46 -18.95
C LYS A 126 18.89 -26.69 -18.21
N LYS A 127 19.19 -25.86 -17.20
CA LYS A 127 20.38 -26.00 -16.35
C LYS A 127 20.37 -27.30 -15.53
N ARG A 128 19.19 -27.77 -15.11
CA ARG A 128 19.03 -28.99 -14.31
C ARG A 128 18.96 -30.28 -15.15
N ARG A 129 18.55 -30.18 -16.42
CA ARG A 129 18.35 -31.34 -17.30
C ARG A 129 19.68 -31.86 -17.86
N GLN A 130 19.93 -33.16 -17.66
CA GLN A 130 21.09 -33.83 -18.23
C GLN A 130 20.96 -33.97 -19.75
N GLY A 131 22.10 -33.91 -20.47
CA GLY A 131 22.15 -34.10 -21.92
C GLY A 131 21.74 -32.89 -22.76
N ILE A 132 21.46 -31.73 -22.15
CA ILE A 132 21.25 -30.46 -22.87
C ILE A 132 22.61 -29.88 -23.28
N SER A 133 22.71 -29.39 -24.52
CA SER A 133 23.95 -28.77 -24.99
C SER A 133 24.24 -27.45 -24.23
N PRO A 134 25.51 -27.14 -23.96
CA PRO A 134 25.89 -25.86 -23.32
C PRO A 134 25.35 -24.63 -24.06
N GLU A 135 25.30 -24.68 -25.40
CA GLU A 135 24.74 -23.61 -26.24
C GLU A 135 23.27 -23.32 -25.95
N LEU A 136 22.45 -24.35 -25.70
CA LEU A 136 21.04 -24.18 -25.38
C LEU A 136 20.82 -23.59 -23.99
N ILE A 137 21.72 -23.88 -23.04
CA ILE A 137 21.73 -23.27 -21.70
C ILE A 137 22.10 -21.79 -21.81
N GLU A 138 23.13 -21.46 -22.59
CA GLU A 138 23.57 -20.07 -22.76
C GLU A 138 22.51 -19.22 -23.48
N ARG A 139 21.86 -19.75 -24.52
CA ARG A 139 20.71 -19.08 -25.16
C ARG A 139 19.56 -18.83 -24.19
N ALA A 140 19.26 -19.77 -23.30
CA ALA A 140 18.21 -19.59 -22.30
C ALA A 140 18.59 -18.53 -21.25
N LYS A 141 19.88 -18.48 -20.87
CA LYS A 141 20.41 -17.43 -20.00
C LYS A 141 20.30 -16.05 -20.63
N GLN A 142 20.69 -15.91 -21.90
CA GLN A 142 20.56 -14.65 -22.66
C GLN A 142 19.11 -14.18 -22.69
N ARG A 143 18.16 -15.06 -23.03
CA ARG A 143 16.72 -14.71 -23.01
C ARG A 143 16.23 -14.28 -21.63
N ARG A 144 16.65 -14.97 -20.57
CA ARG A 144 16.32 -14.59 -19.18
C ARG A 144 16.82 -13.18 -18.88
N ASP A 145 18.07 -12.90 -19.22
CA ASP A 145 18.71 -11.62 -18.94
C ASP A 145 18.07 -10.48 -19.76
N GLU A 146 17.78 -10.71 -21.04
CA GLU A 146 17.03 -9.79 -21.89
C GLU A 146 15.61 -9.52 -21.36
N ALA A 147 14.88 -10.58 -20.99
CA ALA A 147 13.53 -10.44 -20.45
C ALA A 147 13.51 -9.70 -19.11
N ALA A 148 14.54 -9.89 -18.27
CA ALA A 148 14.69 -9.13 -17.02
C ALA A 148 14.88 -7.63 -17.29
N ILE A 149 15.74 -7.26 -18.26
CA ILE A 149 15.96 -5.86 -18.64
C ILE A 149 14.66 -5.22 -19.16
N VAL A 150 13.93 -5.92 -20.03
CA VAL A 150 12.67 -5.42 -20.59
C VAL A 150 11.60 -5.25 -19.50
N ARG A 151 11.52 -6.19 -18.55
CA ARG A 151 10.64 -6.06 -17.38
C ARG A 151 11.01 -4.82 -16.55
N ASP A 152 12.29 -4.62 -16.26
CA ASP A 152 12.74 -3.50 -15.41
C ASP A 152 12.45 -2.15 -16.06
N ASP A 153 12.58 -2.04 -17.39
CA ASP A 153 12.18 -0.85 -18.14
C ASP A 153 10.66 -0.61 -18.08
N ALA A 154 9.84 -1.66 -18.22
CA ALA A 154 8.39 -1.56 -18.09
C ALA A 154 7.96 -1.14 -16.67
N GLU A 155 8.60 -1.71 -15.64
CA GLU A 155 8.38 -1.36 -14.24
C GLU A 155 8.72 0.11 -13.99
N MET A 156 9.85 0.58 -14.50
CA MET A 156 10.29 1.98 -14.36
C MET A 156 9.30 2.95 -15.01
N LYS A 157 8.78 2.61 -16.20
CA LYS A 157 7.79 3.42 -16.91
C LYS A 157 6.48 3.51 -16.13
N TRP A 158 5.97 2.38 -15.63
CA TRP A 158 4.77 2.37 -14.79
C TRP A 158 4.98 3.17 -13.51
N ASN A 159 6.09 2.95 -12.79
CA ASN A 159 6.39 3.67 -11.56
C ASN A 159 6.50 5.18 -11.77
N ARG A 160 7.06 5.64 -12.90
CA ARG A 160 7.12 7.06 -13.24
C ARG A 160 5.72 7.66 -13.37
N GLU A 161 4.83 7.01 -14.11
CA GLU A 161 3.44 7.46 -14.28
C GLU A 161 2.68 7.45 -12.94
N ARG A 162 2.81 6.38 -12.14
CA ARG A 162 2.22 6.27 -10.80
C ARG A 162 2.66 7.42 -9.89
N ASN A 163 3.96 7.69 -9.84
CA ASN A 163 4.55 8.73 -8.98
C ASN A 163 4.17 10.14 -9.43
N GLN A 164 4.00 10.36 -10.73
CA GLN A 164 3.56 11.65 -11.27
C GLN A 164 2.12 11.96 -10.87
N ASN A 165 1.27 10.94 -10.77
CA ASN A 165 -0.14 11.06 -10.39
C ASN A 165 -0.38 10.94 -8.87
N GLU A 166 0.68 10.85 -8.07
CA GLU A 166 0.57 10.83 -6.61
C GLU A 166 0.35 12.24 -6.03
N PRO A 167 -0.73 12.45 -5.24
CA PRO A 167 -0.95 13.70 -4.52
C PRO A 167 0.23 14.07 -3.61
N THR A 168 0.67 15.33 -3.67
CA THR A 168 1.77 15.78 -2.81
C THR A 168 1.39 15.67 -1.33
N ALA A 169 0.11 15.87 -0.98
CA ALA A 169 -0.37 15.74 0.40
C ALA A 169 -0.23 14.30 0.94
N ILE A 170 -0.53 13.26 0.13
CA ILE A 170 -0.41 11.87 0.60
C ILE A 170 1.05 11.46 0.74
N ARG A 171 1.89 11.86 -0.23
CA ARG A 171 3.34 11.62 -0.16
C ARG A 171 3.96 12.26 1.07
N SER A 172 3.66 13.55 1.31
CA SER A 172 4.20 14.28 2.46
C SER A 172 3.73 13.69 3.79
N LEU A 173 2.47 13.23 3.87
CA LEU A 173 1.95 12.54 5.05
C LEU A 173 2.69 11.22 5.28
N ARG A 174 2.89 10.40 4.23
CA ARG A 174 3.63 9.14 4.32
C ARG A 174 5.07 9.37 4.76
N ASP A 175 5.75 10.34 4.16
CA ASP A 175 7.14 10.68 4.50
C ASP A 175 7.24 11.08 5.97
N ALA A 176 6.34 11.94 6.46
CA ALA A 176 6.30 12.34 7.86
C ALA A 176 6.01 11.18 8.82
N LEU A 177 5.11 10.26 8.45
CA LEU A 177 4.82 9.05 9.23
C LEU A 177 6.04 8.11 9.32
N SER A 178 6.81 7.96 8.23
CA SER A 178 7.98 7.07 8.22
C SER A 178 9.07 7.52 9.20
N LEU A 179 9.15 8.82 9.48
CA LEU A 179 10.11 9.40 10.42
C LEU A 179 9.75 9.15 11.89
N ASP A 180 8.47 8.87 12.21
CA ASP A 180 8.04 8.62 13.58
C ASP A 180 8.48 7.22 14.04
N PRO A 181 9.36 7.08 15.05
CA PRO A 181 9.90 5.79 15.48
C PRO A 181 8.86 4.82 16.05
N GLY A 182 7.67 5.33 16.42
CA GLY A 182 6.55 4.55 16.91
C GLY A 182 5.71 3.92 15.80
N ILE A 183 5.92 4.27 14.53
CA ILE A 183 5.23 3.63 13.40
C ILE A 183 5.99 2.36 12.99
N LYS A 184 5.25 1.25 12.81
CA LYS A 184 5.77 -0.02 12.31
C LYS A 184 5.45 -0.21 10.83
N GLN A 185 4.19 -0.02 10.44
CA GLN A 185 3.71 -0.26 9.07
C GLN A 185 2.98 0.97 8.52
N ILE A 186 3.14 1.21 7.22
CA ILE A 186 2.42 2.23 6.46
C ILE A 186 1.98 1.59 5.14
N LEU A 187 0.68 1.36 4.97
CA LEU A 187 0.12 0.67 3.81
C LEU A 187 -0.92 1.59 3.16
N ASP A 188 -0.76 1.88 1.88
CA ASP A 188 -1.68 2.75 1.16
C ASP A 188 -1.78 2.37 -0.33
N PRO A 189 -2.64 3.04 -1.11
CA PRO A 189 -2.90 2.64 -2.49
C PRO A 189 -1.75 2.89 -3.47
N TRP A 190 -0.71 3.61 -3.05
CA TRP A 190 0.52 3.81 -3.81
C TRP A 190 1.63 2.88 -3.33
N TYR A 191 1.81 2.71 -2.02
CA TYR A 191 2.95 1.99 -1.46
C TYR A 191 2.60 1.11 -0.26
N MET A 192 3.36 0.02 -0.12
CA MET A 192 3.30 -0.93 0.99
C MET A 192 4.64 -0.94 1.72
N ASP A 193 4.64 -0.43 2.95
CA ASP A 193 5.74 -0.54 3.89
C ASP A 193 5.32 -1.38 5.10
N LEU A 194 5.77 -2.64 5.13
CA LEU A 194 5.44 -3.58 6.20
C LEU A 194 6.32 -3.40 7.43
N ASN A 195 7.40 -2.63 7.32
CA ASN A 195 8.35 -2.42 8.41
C ASN A 195 9.24 -1.21 8.13
N THR A 196 8.74 -0.03 8.50
CA THR A 196 9.42 1.27 8.41
C THR A 196 10.75 1.37 9.18
N ARG A 197 11.20 0.29 9.84
CA ARG A 197 12.45 0.20 10.61
C ARG A 197 13.47 -0.74 9.99
N ASP A 198 13.13 -1.44 8.91
CA ASP A 198 14.10 -2.22 8.15
C ASP A 198 14.74 -1.35 7.04
N PRO A 199 15.83 -1.82 6.40
CA PRO A 199 16.50 -1.05 5.36
C PRO A 199 15.80 -1.18 4.00
N HIS A 200 14.66 -1.86 3.91
CA HIS A 200 13.96 -2.06 2.66
C HIS A 200 13.03 -0.89 2.39
N ALA A 201 13.14 -0.32 1.19
CA ALA A 201 12.20 0.71 0.76
C ALA A 201 10.79 0.13 0.64
N ALA A 202 9.80 1.00 0.88
CA ALA A 202 8.40 0.71 0.60
C ALA A 202 8.23 0.27 -0.86
N ARG A 203 7.46 -0.78 -1.09
CA ARG A 203 7.21 -1.32 -2.43
C ARG A 203 5.96 -0.70 -3.04
N PRO A 204 5.88 -0.52 -4.36
CA PRO A 204 4.64 -0.13 -5.01
C PRO A 204 3.49 -1.09 -4.65
N ASN A 205 2.29 -0.55 -4.43
CA ASN A 205 1.09 -1.36 -4.27
C ASN A 205 0.57 -1.79 -5.66
N GLU A 206 0.83 -3.05 -6.02
CA GLU A 206 0.44 -3.65 -7.30
C GLU A 206 -1.00 -4.17 -7.30
N GLN A 207 -1.67 -4.22 -6.13
CA GLN A 207 -3.04 -4.74 -5.97
C GLN A 207 -3.19 -6.19 -6.41
N CYS A 208 -2.13 -6.98 -6.24
CA CYS A 208 -2.08 -8.39 -6.62
C CYS A 208 -2.46 -9.30 -5.44
N SER A 209 -1.84 -9.06 -4.28
CA SER A 209 -2.10 -9.79 -3.04
C SER A 209 -3.36 -9.30 -2.32
N ASP A 210 -3.91 -10.14 -1.43
CA ASP A 210 -5.06 -9.76 -0.60
C ASP A 210 -4.74 -8.56 0.28
N LEU A 211 -3.51 -8.47 0.79
CA LEU A 211 -3.06 -7.34 1.60
C LEU A 211 -3.06 -6.04 0.78
N GLU A 212 -2.51 -6.06 -0.43
CA GLU A 212 -2.51 -4.90 -1.32
C GLU A 212 -3.92 -4.45 -1.71
N LYS A 213 -4.78 -5.41 -2.06
CA LYS A 213 -6.19 -5.15 -2.38
C LYS A 213 -6.97 -4.59 -1.21
N GLN A 214 -6.66 -5.03 0.02
CA GLN A 214 -7.27 -4.47 1.23
C GLN A 214 -6.90 -3.00 1.42
N HIS A 215 -5.66 -2.61 1.08
CA HIS A 215 -5.15 -1.26 1.31
C HIS A 215 -5.09 -0.40 0.04
N ASN A 216 -5.94 -0.69 -0.96
CA ASN A 216 -5.99 0.06 -2.23
C ASN A 216 -6.95 1.27 -2.19
N ASN A 217 -7.60 1.52 -1.05
CA ASN A 217 -8.60 2.58 -0.89
C ASN A 217 -8.58 3.32 0.46
N HIS A 218 -7.48 3.23 1.18
CA HIS A 218 -7.23 4.00 2.40
C HIS A 218 -5.74 3.93 2.74
N LEU A 219 -5.28 4.88 3.56
CA LEU A 219 -3.99 4.81 4.24
C LEU A 219 -4.20 4.11 5.58
N HIS A 220 -3.50 3.00 5.77
CA HIS A 220 -3.41 2.27 7.03
C HIS A 220 -2.06 2.52 7.69
N ILE A 221 -2.09 2.82 8.98
CA ILE A 221 -0.89 2.86 9.81
C ILE A 221 -1.02 1.85 10.94
N THR A 222 0.10 1.24 11.30
CA THR A 222 0.22 0.41 12.50
C THR A 222 1.34 0.94 13.37
N VAL A 223 1.04 1.22 14.65
CA VAL A 223 2.08 1.55 15.63
C VAL A 223 2.77 0.30 16.16
N LYS A 224 4.03 0.48 16.54
CA LYS A 224 4.86 -0.53 17.18
C LYS A 224 4.45 -0.72 18.63
N GLU A 225 4.23 -1.97 19.02
CA GLU A 225 4.05 -2.40 20.40
C GLU A 225 4.73 -3.76 20.56
N GLU A 226 5.90 -3.77 21.19
CA GLU A 226 6.84 -4.92 21.24
C GLU A 226 6.20 -6.21 21.76
N LYS A 227 5.14 -6.10 22.58
CA LYS A 227 4.45 -7.26 23.14
C LYS A 227 3.37 -7.86 22.24
N ILE A 228 3.10 -7.23 21.09
CA ILE A 228 2.03 -7.63 20.16
C ILE A 228 2.58 -7.82 18.73
N LEU A 229 3.43 -6.91 18.24
CA LEU A 229 3.92 -6.84 16.86
C LEU A 229 5.43 -6.58 16.76
#